data_AF-A0A1Y6IX06-F1
#
_entry.id   AF-A0A1Y6IX06-F1
#
_cell.length_a   1.000
_cell.length_b   1.000
_cell.length_c   1.000
_cell.angle_alpha   90.00
_cell.angle_beta   90.00
_cell.angle_gamma   90.00
#
_symmetry.space_group_name_H-M   'P 1'
#
loop_
_entity.id
_entity.type
_entity.pdbx_description
1 polymer ?
#
loop_
_entity_poly.entity_id
_entity_poly.type
_entity_poly.pdbx_seq_one_letter_code
_entity_poly.pdbx_strand_id
1 'polypeptide(L)'
;MSIMVPYTNHSSHSMTIGGCTVPAGETCHVDARFVPAKPQVNRQLKILYINFNQTPRYFGTSVVQPLQAERLSVIHFDNPNLHDAGQVQDRIFSRLLERKISDIKPYLAQMHEGEIVRLAELEQAGQQRKSLLKEFQNELVLRGQTPSDSNKSEAP
;
A
#
# COMPACT_ATOMS: atom_id res chain seq x y z
N MET A 1 -6.30 -2.09 8.52
CA MET A 1 -7.16 -2.80 7.55
C MET A 1 -7.40 -1.88 6.37
N SER A 2 -7.18 -2.36 5.16
CA SER A 2 -7.50 -1.61 3.93
C SER A 2 -9.00 -1.54 3.72
N ILE A 3 -9.49 -0.42 3.17
CA ILE A 3 -10.90 -0.25 2.82
C ILE A 3 -11.06 -0.71 1.37
N MET A 4 -11.92 -1.71 1.14
CA MET A 4 -12.16 -2.27 -0.18
C MET A 4 -13.39 -1.63 -0.81
N VAL A 5 -13.31 -1.30 -2.10
CA VAL A 5 -14.41 -0.71 -2.89
C VAL A 5 -14.55 -1.42 -4.22
N PRO A 6 -15.77 -1.49 -4.79
CA PRO A 6 -15.95 -2.03 -6.14
C PRO A 6 -15.28 -1.12 -7.16
N TYR A 7 -14.51 -1.73 -8.06
CA TYR A 7 -13.90 -1.09 -9.23
C TYR A 7 -14.19 -1.94 -10.47
N THR A 8 -14.71 -1.29 -11.50
CA THR A 8 -14.98 -1.91 -12.80
C THR A 8 -13.88 -1.52 -13.78
N ASN A 9 -13.23 -2.52 -14.37
CA ASN A 9 -12.22 -2.29 -15.38
C ASN A 9 -12.87 -2.08 -16.76
N HIS A 10 -12.91 -0.83 -17.21
CA HIS A 10 -13.47 -0.45 -18.51
C HIS A 10 -12.46 -0.51 -19.67
N SER A 11 -11.21 -0.91 -19.41
CA SER A 11 -10.18 -1.03 -20.44
C SER A 11 -10.28 -2.35 -21.22
N SER A 12 -9.53 -2.46 -22.32
CA SER A 12 -9.46 -3.67 -23.17
C SER A 12 -8.53 -4.77 -22.66
N HIS A 13 -7.82 -4.53 -21.55
CA HIS A 13 -6.84 -5.46 -20.98
C HIS A 13 -7.03 -5.57 -19.47
N SER A 14 -6.48 -6.61 -18.86
CA SER A 14 -6.49 -6.74 -17.40
C SER A 14 -5.70 -5.61 -16.74
N MET A 15 -6.23 -5.03 -15.68
CA MET A 15 -5.56 -4.01 -14.88
C MET A 15 -5.26 -4.54 -13.49
N THR A 16 -4.07 -4.26 -12.96
CA THR A 16 -3.73 -4.61 -11.58
C THR A 16 -3.77 -3.37 -10.71
N ILE A 17 -4.60 -3.42 -9.67
CA ILE A 17 -4.90 -2.32 -8.75
C ILE A 17 -4.61 -2.76 -7.32
N GLY A 18 -3.55 -2.20 -6.71
CA GLY A 18 -3.18 -2.52 -5.33
C GLY A 18 -2.99 -4.02 -5.07
N GLY A 19 -2.44 -4.74 -6.05
CA GLY A 19 -2.27 -6.21 -6.01
C GLY A 19 -3.49 -7.04 -6.40
N CYS A 20 -4.62 -6.42 -6.75
CA CYS A 20 -5.80 -7.10 -7.29
C CYS A 20 -5.84 -6.99 -8.82
N THR A 21 -5.77 -8.11 -9.52
CA THR A 21 -5.94 -8.16 -10.99
C THR A 21 -7.42 -8.16 -11.34
N VAL A 22 -7.85 -7.15 -12.08
CA VAL A 22 -9.22 -6.95 -12.54
C VAL A 22 -9.27 -7.18 -14.06
N PRO A 23 -9.87 -8.28 -14.54
CA PRO A 23 -10.00 -8.54 -15.97
C PRO A 23 -10.79 -7.45 -16.70
N ALA A 24 -10.59 -7.33 -18.02
CA ALA A 24 -11.34 -6.39 -18.84
C ALA A 24 -12.86 -6.65 -18.76
N GLY A 25 -13.66 -5.61 -18.50
CA GLY A 25 -15.12 -5.70 -18.36
C GLY A 25 -15.62 -6.20 -17.00
N GLU A 26 -14.74 -6.67 -16.12
CA GLU A 26 -15.12 -7.24 -14.82
C GLU A 26 -15.10 -6.19 -13.70
N THR A 27 -15.85 -6.50 -12.63
CA THR A 27 -15.84 -5.70 -11.40
C THR A 27 -15.22 -6.52 -10.26
N CYS A 28 -14.23 -5.94 -9.60
CA CYS A 28 -13.58 -6.54 -8.43
C CYS A 28 -13.56 -5.56 -7.26
N HIS A 29 -13.43 -6.10 -6.05
CA HIS A 29 -13.20 -5.27 -4.88
C HIS A 29 -11.70 -4.99 -4.78
N VAL A 30 -11.33 -3.72 -4.86
CA VAL A 30 -9.93 -3.26 -4.83
C VAL A 30 -9.74 -2.30 -3.67
N ASP A 31 -8.50 -2.08 -3.28
CA ASP A 31 -8.18 -1.12 -2.22
C ASP A 31 -8.49 0.31 -2.69
N ALA A 32 -9.35 1.00 -1.94
CA ALA A 32 -9.86 2.33 -2.24
C ALA A 32 -8.77 3.41 -2.31
N ARG A 33 -7.55 3.11 -1.87
CA ARG A 33 -6.42 4.02 -1.98
C ARG A 33 -5.87 4.10 -3.39
N PHE A 34 -6.19 3.15 -4.28
CA PHE A 34 -5.65 3.09 -5.65
C PHE A 34 -6.71 3.35 -6.72
N VAL A 35 -7.90 3.80 -6.31
CA VAL A 35 -9.01 4.15 -7.21
C VAL A 35 -9.80 5.30 -6.61
N PRO A 36 -10.48 6.10 -7.45
CA PRO A 36 -11.46 7.06 -6.94
C PRO A 36 -12.56 6.35 -6.14
N ALA A 37 -12.79 6.78 -4.90
CA ALA A 37 -13.85 6.26 -4.03
C ALA A 37 -14.84 7.35 -3.61
N LYS A 38 -15.95 6.97 -2.97
CA LYS A 38 -16.94 7.92 -2.46
C LYS A 38 -16.32 8.86 -1.41
N PRO A 39 -16.78 10.12 -1.28
CA PRO A 39 -16.22 11.08 -0.33
C PRO A 39 -16.13 10.57 1.12
N GLN A 40 -17.10 9.76 1.57
CA GLN A 40 -17.09 9.16 2.90
C GLN A 40 -15.93 8.19 3.09
N VAL A 41 -15.62 7.36 2.08
CA VAL A 41 -14.49 6.44 2.08
C VAL A 41 -13.18 7.20 2.04
N ASN A 42 -13.10 8.22 1.18
CA ASN A 42 -11.91 9.05 1.00
C ASN A 42 -11.41 9.70 2.30
N ARG A 43 -12.32 10.11 3.19
CA ARG A 43 -11.96 10.67 4.51
C ARG A 43 -11.31 9.66 5.45
N GLN A 44 -11.53 8.37 5.22
CA GLN A 44 -11.00 7.28 6.03
C GLN A 44 -9.70 6.69 5.45
N LEU A 45 -9.32 7.08 4.23
CA LEU A 45 -8.12 6.57 3.58
C LEU A 45 -6.86 7.00 4.32
N LYS A 46 -6.03 6.00 4.65
CA LYS A 46 -4.70 6.20 5.24
C LYS A 46 -3.62 5.60 4.36
N ILE A 47 -2.58 6.38 4.13
CA ILE A 47 -1.39 5.97 3.38
C ILE A 47 -0.22 5.73 4.34
N LEU A 48 0.70 4.84 3.97
CA LEU A 48 1.97 4.73 4.69
C LEU A 48 2.89 5.86 4.22
N TYR A 49 3.10 6.85 5.08
CA TYR A 49 4.10 7.89 4.86
C TYR A 49 5.42 7.46 5.51
N ILE A 50 6.54 7.71 4.83
CA ILE A 50 7.88 7.43 5.34
C ILE A 50 8.67 8.73 5.31
N ASN A 51 9.18 9.18 6.47
CA ASN A 51 9.97 10.39 6.55
C ASN A 51 11.43 10.10 6.20
N PHE A 52 11.80 10.27 4.93
CA PHE A 52 13.18 10.11 4.50
C PHE A 52 14.11 11.30 4.85
N ASN A 53 13.59 12.34 5.51
CA ASN A 53 14.38 13.52 5.86
C ASN A 53 15.03 13.35 7.23
N GLN A 54 16.02 14.19 7.52
CA GLN A 54 16.70 14.25 8.82
C GLN A 54 15.93 15.06 9.86
N THR A 55 14.86 15.76 9.47
CA THR A 55 14.03 16.56 10.35
C THR A 55 12.63 15.95 10.50
N PRO A 56 11.98 16.10 11.67
CA PRO A 56 10.59 15.70 11.84
C PRO A 56 9.66 16.39 10.83
N ARG A 57 8.58 15.71 10.44
CA ARG A 57 7.49 16.30 9.64
C ARG A 57 6.18 16.28 10.41
N TYR A 58 5.41 17.35 10.26
CA TYR A 58 4.16 17.56 10.98
C TYR A 58 2.97 17.50 10.03
N PHE A 59 1.93 16.79 10.44
CA PHE A 59 0.69 16.61 9.69
C PHE A 59 -0.49 16.80 10.63
N GLY A 60 -0.97 18.05 10.76
CA GLY A 60 -1.95 18.40 11.77
C GLY A 60 -1.39 18.13 13.17
N THR A 61 -1.96 17.13 13.85
CA THR A 61 -1.52 16.71 15.20
C THR A 61 -0.52 15.56 15.20
N SER A 62 -0.27 14.92 14.06
CA SER A 62 0.72 13.83 13.93
C SER A 62 2.12 14.39 13.66
N VAL A 63 3.14 13.75 14.23
CA VAL A 63 4.55 14.04 13.97
C VAL A 63 5.28 12.77 13.56
N VAL A 64 5.85 12.79 12.37
CA VAL A 64 6.65 11.66 11.84
C VAL A 64 8.12 11.99 12.00
N GLN A 65 8.78 11.28 12.91
CA GLN A 65 10.20 11.46 13.17
C GLN A 65 11.06 11.02 11.97
N PRO A 66 12.32 11.48 11.86
CA PRO A 66 13.26 11.03 10.83
C PRO A 66 13.36 9.51 10.75
N LEU A 67 13.34 8.97 9.53
CA LEU A 67 13.44 7.54 9.22
C LEU A 67 12.35 6.68 9.88
N GLN A 68 11.24 7.28 10.27
CA GLN A 68 10.06 6.58 10.74
C GLN A 68 8.95 6.59 9.69
N ALA A 69 8.04 5.64 9.83
CA ALA A 69 6.85 5.55 9.01
C ALA A 69 5.60 5.65 9.88
N GLU A 70 4.57 6.31 9.36
CA GLU A 70 3.28 6.47 10.04
C GLU A 70 2.13 6.41 9.04
N ARG A 71 0.97 5.93 9.51
CA ARG A 71 -0.27 5.87 8.73
C ARG A 71 -1.01 7.18 8.83
N LEU A 72 -0.91 7.99 7.78
CA LEU A 72 -1.50 9.33 7.73
C LEU A 72 -2.68 9.40 6.77
N SER A 73 -3.62 10.31 7.04
CA SER A 73 -4.74 10.53 6.13
C SER A 73 -4.26 11.07 4.79
N VAL A 74 -4.79 10.54 3.69
CA VAL A 74 -4.42 10.97 2.32
C VAL A 74 -4.69 12.46 2.08
N ILE A 75 -5.66 13.04 2.81
CA ILE A 75 -6.06 14.45 2.69
C ILE A 75 -4.92 15.44 3.00
N HIS A 76 -3.88 14.99 3.71
CA HIS A 76 -2.71 15.81 3.99
C HIS A 76 -1.78 15.99 2.77
N PHE A 77 -2.00 15.22 1.71
CA PHE A 77 -1.10 15.14 0.55
C PHE A 77 -1.80 15.50 -0.75
N ASP A 78 -3.04 15.04 -0.92
CA ASP A 78 -3.80 15.23 -2.15
C ASP A 78 -5.30 15.14 -1.90
N ASN A 79 -6.09 15.63 -2.86
CA ASN A 79 -7.52 15.42 -2.88
C ASN A 79 -7.83 14.10 -3.63
N PRO A 80 -8.25 13.03 -2.92
CA PRO A 80 -8.52 11.73 -3.52
C PRO A 80 -9.74 11.71 -4.47
N ASN A 81 -10.45 12.84 -4.62
CA ASN A 81 -11.56 12.98 -5.58
C ASN A 81 -11.15 13.64 -6.90
N LEU A 82 -9.96 14.25 -7.00
CA LEU A 82 -9.52 14.96 -8.21
C LEU A 82 -8.60 14.11 -9.09
N HIS A 83 -7.82 13.22 -8.48
CA HIS A 83 -6.83 12.39 -9.15
C HIS A 83 -6.97 10.93 -8.69
N ASP A 84 -6.30 10.02 -9.39
CA ASP A 84 -6.12 8.66 -8.91
C ASP A 84 -5.48 8.71 -7.51
N ALA A 85 -6.25 8.30 -6.51
CA ALA A 85 -5.87 8.33 -5.10
C ALA A 85 -4.54 7.59 -4.84
N GLY A 86 -4.16 6.67 -5.72
CA GLY A 86 -2.95 5.85 -5.60
C GLY A 86 -1.66 6.62 -5.84
N GLN A 87 -1.71 7.75 -6.55
CA GLN A 87 -0.51 8.46 -6.99
C GLN A 87 0.38 8.94 -5.84
N VAL A 88 -0.19 9.30 -4.69
CA VAL A 88 0.61 9.70 -3.52
C VAL A 88 1.39 8.50 -2.98
N GLN A 89 0.70 7.37 -2.80
CA GLN A 89 1.30 6.15 -2.26
C GLN A 89 2.37 5.60 -3.22
N ASP A 90 2.09 5.58 -4.53
CA ASP A 90 3.03 5.15 -5.56
C ASP A 90 4.29 6.05 -5.58
N ARG A 91 4.14 7.38 -5.47
CA ARG A 91 5.30 8.29 -5.35
C ARG A 91 6.16 8.01 -4.12
N ILE A 92 5.54 7.69 -2.99
CA ILE A 92 6.27 7.33 -1.76
C ILE A 92 7.02 6.00 -1.97
N PHE A 93 6.36 5.03 -2.61
CA PHE A 93 6.95 3.74 -2.95
C PHE A 93 8.11 3.85 -3.94
N SER A 94 7.99 4.63 -5.01
CA SER A 94 9.10 4.86 -5.94
C SER A 94 10.32 5.44 -5.21
N ARG A 95 10.12 6.44 -4.33
CA ARG A 95 11.21 7.01 -3.52
C ARG A 95 11.83 6.00 -2.55
N LEU A 96 11.01 5.10 -2.00
CA LEU A 96 11.51 4.01 -1.16
C LEU A 96 12.38 3.06 -1.98
N LEU A 97 11.93 2.70 -3.19
CA LEU A 97 12.65 1.79 -4.09
C LEU A 97 13.98 2.38 -4.57
N GLU A 98 14.14 3.70 -4.64
CA GLU A 98 15.44 4.33 -4.92
C GLU A 98 16.50 4.07 -3.83
N ARG A 99 16.11 3.59 -2.65
CA ARG A 99 17.01 3.31 -1.52
C ARG A 99 17.65 1.93 -1.61
N LYS A 100 18.63 1.70 -0.73
CA LYS A 100 19.27 0.38 -0.57
C LYS A 100 18.28 -0.60 0.05
N ILE A 101 18.43 -1.88 -0.30
CA ILE A 101 17.58 -2.97 0.22
C ILE A 101 17.55 -2.98 1.75
N SER A 102 18.68 -2.71 2.42
CA SER A 102 18.78 -2.61 3.88
C SER A 102 17.83 -1.58 4.48
N ASP A 103 17.60 -0.48 3.76
CA ASP A 103 16.80 0.64 4.23
C ASP A 103 15.31 0.39 3.95
N ILE A 104 14.98 -0.49 2.99
CA ILE A 104 13.61 -0.83 2.62
C ILE A 104 13.01 -1.84 3.61
N LYS A 105 13.78 -2.85 4.01
CA LYS A 105 13.31 -3.98 4.83
C LYS A 105 12.53 -3.58 6.11
N PRO A 106 12.97 -2.60 6.92
CA PRO A 106 12.27 -2.25 8.16
C PRO A 106 10.83 -1.77 7.94
N TYR A 107 10.51 -1.25 6.76
CA TYR A 107 9.19 -0.72 6.46
C TYR A 107 8.23 -1.80 5.95
N LEU A 108 8.73 -2.94 5.45
CA LEU A 108 7.88 -4.01 4.92
C LEU A 108 6.90 -4.52 5.97
N ALA A 109 7.35 -4.68 7.22
CA ALA A 109 6.52 -5.08 8.35
C ALA A 109 5.32 -4.14 8.61
N GLN A 110 5.42 -2.86 8.23
CA GLN A 110 4.36 -1.86 8.41
C GLN A 110 3.41 -1.75 7.22
N MET A 111 3.80 -2.30 6.07
CA MET A 111 2.98 -2.32 4.87
C MET A 111 1.86 -3.35 4.99
N HIS A 112 0.80 -3.20 4.21
CA HIS A 112 -0.23 -4.20 4.02
C HIS A 112 0.10 -5.09 2.82
N GLU A 113 -0.55 -6.24 2.70
CA GLU A 113 -0.26 -7.20 1.62
C GLU A 113 -0.36 -6.57 0.23
N GLY A 114 -1.47 -5.89 -0.08
CA GLY A 114 -1.66 -5.20 -1.36
C GLY A 114 -0.62 -4.11 -1.64
N GLU A 115 -0.04 -3.51 -0.59
CA GLU A 115 1.04 -2.54 -0.73
C GLU A 115 2.36 -3.21 -1.07
N ILE A 116 2.66 -4.38 -0.48
CA ILE A 116 3.86 -5.15 -0.80
C ILE A 116 3.79 -5.69 -2.23
N VAL A 117 2.61 -6.18 -2.66
CA VAL A 117 2.39 -6.59 -4.05
C VAL A 117 2.59 -5.40 -4.99
N ARG A 118 1.99 -4.24 -4.66
CA ARG A 118 2.19 -3.02 -5.46
C ARG A 118 3.65 -2.58 -5.51
N LEU A 119 4.38 -2.68 -4.40
CA LEU A 119 5.81 -2.38 -4.33
C LEU A 119 6.62 -3.32 -5.24
N ALA A 120 6.25 -4.60 -5.30
CA ALA A 120 6.86 -5.59 -6.18
C ALA A 120 6.59 -5.31 -7.66
N GLU A 121 5.37 -4.91 -8.02
CA GLU A 121 5.02 -4.48 -9.39
C GLU A 121 5.87 -3.29 -9.83
N LEU A 122 5.97 -2.26 -8.98
CA LEU A 122 6.76 -1.07 -9.27
C LEU A 122 8.24 -1.41 -9.43
N GLU A 123 8.78 -2.31 -8.60
CA GLU A 123 10.15 -2.79 -8.73
C GLU A 123 10.35 -3.59 -10.02
N GLN A 124 9.37 -4.43 -10.42
CA GLN A 124 9.42 -5.21 -11.65
C GLN A 124 9.31 -4.35 -12.92
N ALA A 125 8.54 -3.27 -12.87
CA ALA A 125 8.47 -2.28 -13.95
C ALA A 125 9.73 -1.39 -14.00
N GLY A 126 10.42 -1.22 -12.88
CA GLY A 126 11.59 -0.35 -12.71
C GLY A 126 12.93 -1.10 -12.72
N GLN A 127 13.61 -1.11 -11.57
CA GLN A 127 15.00 -1.55 -11.44
C GLN A 127 15.20 -3.09 -11.48
N GLN A 128 14.12 -3.86 -11.30
CA GLN A 128 14.11 -5.33 -11.39
C GLN A 128 15.17 -6.04 -10.51
N ARG A 129 15.44 -5.52 -9.31
CA ARG A 129 16.41 -6.11 -8.38
C ARG A 129 15.87 -7.44 -7.85
N LYS A 130 16.40 -8.54 -8.39
CA LYS A 130 16.00 -9.92 -8.05
C LYS A 130 16.02 -10.22 -6.55
N SER A 131 17.01 -9.70 -5.82
CA SER A 131 17.11 -9.87 -4.37
C SER A 131 15.94 -9.22 -3.64
N LEU A 132 15.57 -8.00 -4.03
CA LEU A 132 14.46 -7.27 -3.41
C LEU A 132 13.10 -7.91 -3.74
N LEU A 133 12.89 -8.34 -4.97
CA LEU A 133 11.68 -9.08 -5.36
C LEU A 133 11.52 -10.38 -4.55
N LYS A 134 12.63 -11.08 -4.28
CA LYS A 134 12.62 -12.26 -3.40
C LYS A 134 12.22 -11.91 -1.96
N GLU A 135 12.70 -10.79 -1.43
CA GLU A 135 12.30 -10.32 -0.08
C GLU A 135 10.81 -10.01 -0.02
N PHE A 136 10.24 -9.36 -1.03
CA PHE A 136 8.79 -9.10 -1.09
C PHE A 136 8.00 -10.39 -1.13
N GLN A 137 8.43 -11.37 -1.94
CA GLN A 137 7.78 -12.68 -1.98
C GLN A 137 7.87 -13.42 -0.65
N ASN A 138 9.02 -13.38 0.03
CA ASN A 138 9.18 -13.98 1.35
C ASN A 138 8.21 -13.35 2.37
N GLU A 139 8.10 -12.01 2.38
CA GLU A 139 7.20 -11.29 3.29
C GLU A 139 5.72 -11.63 3.03
N LEU A 140 5.33 -11.77 1.75
CA LEU A 140 3.97 -12.20 1.38
C LEU A 140 3.70 -13.64 1.84
N VAL A 141 4.66 -14.55 1.67
CA VAL A 141 4.53 -15.95 2.12
C VAL A 141 4.41 -16.03 3.64
N LEU A 142 5.23 -15.29 4.39
CA LEU A 142 5.17 -15.24 5.85
C LEU A 142 3.77 -14.83 6.35
N ARG A 143 3.13 -13.88 5.65
CA ARG A 143 1.80 -13.38 6.01
C ARG A 143 0.67 -14.32 5.59
N GLY A 144 0.79 -14.95 4.42
CA GLY A 144 -0.15 -15.99 3.98
C GLY A 144 -0.06 -17.27 4.81
N GLN A 145 1.05 -17.50 5.51
CA GLN A 145 1.26 -18.64 6.41
C GLN A 145 0.85 -18.40 7.86
N THR A 146 0.39 -17.19 8.24
CA THR A 146 -0.13 -16.98 9.60
C THR A 146 -1.50 -17.68 9.69
N PRO A 147 -1.62 -18.83 10.37
CA PRO A 147 -2.92 -19.42 10.59
C PRO A 147 -3.69 -18.47 11.49
N SER A 148 -4.97 -18.26 11.17
CA SER A 148 -5.94 -17.69 12.08
C SER A 148 -6.13 -18.62 13.29
N ASP A 149 -5.16 -18.68 14.19
CA ASP A 149 -5.30 -19.31 15.51
C ASP A 149 -6.06 -18.33 16.43
N SER A 150 -7.36 -18.24 16.20
CA SER A 150 -8.32 -17.67 17.15
C SER A 150 -9.65 -18.42 17.09
N ASN A 151 -9.58 -19.74 17.14
CA ASN A 151 -10.74 -20.54 17.51
C ASN A 151 -10.34 -21.86 18.18
N LYS A 152 -10.14 -21.79 19.50
CA LYS A 152 -10.30 -22.87 20.51
C LYS A 152 -10.30 -22.17 21.86
N SER A 153 -11.47 -21.81 22.37
CA SER A 153 -12.27 -22.62 23.31
C SER A 153 -11.69 -22.61 24.71
N GLU A 154 -12.36 -21.91 25.63
CA GLU A 154 -12.66 -22.46 26.95
C GLU A 154 -13.77 -21.64 27.63
N ALA A 155 -14.98 -22.22 27.66
CA ALA A 155 -15.93 -22.10 28.75
C ALA A 155 -17.07 -23.12 28.54
N PRO A 156 -17.68 -23.68 29.59
CA PRO A 156 -17.16 -23.96 30.94
C PRO A 156 -16.99 -25.46 31.22
#